data_AF-A0A3D0YDF0-F1
#
_entry.id   AF-A0A3D0YDF0-F1
#
_cell.length_a   1.000
_cell.length_b   1.000
_cell.length_c   1.000
_cell.angle_alpha   90.00
_cell.angle_beta   90.00
_cell.angle_gamma   90.00
#
_symmetry.space_group_name_H-M   'P 1'
#
loop_
_entity.id
_entity.type
_entity.pdbx_description
1 polymer ?
#
loop_
_entity_poly.entity_id
_entity_poly.type
_entity_poly.pdbx_seq_one_letter_code
_entity_poly.pdbx_strand_id
1 'polypeptide(L)' 'MQSVLQQNIQEIAFKLSIEREELLIKKYNNYYKEIKDKNLIDMMKEFENTSREHIKIVMYKIEKLNPQGRLKQ' A
#
# COMPACT_ATOMS: atom_id res chain seq x y z
N MET A 1 -1.99 -17.08 21.47
CA MET A 1 -1.02 -15.97 21.64
C MET A 1 0.00 -16.11 20.51
N GLN A 2 0.13 -15.14 19.62
CA GLN A 2 1.18 -15.18 18.58
C GLN A 2 2.55 -15.00 19.23
N SER A 3 3.58 -15.61 18.67
CA SER A 3 4.95 -15.38 19.13
C SER A 3 5.46 -14.00 18.68
N VAL A 4 6.44 -13.46 19.40
CA VAL A 4 7.12 -12.20 19.02
C VAL A 4 7.67 -12.28 17.59
N LEU A 5 8.22 -13.44 17.20
CA LEU A 5 8.69 -13.67 15.84
C LEU A 5 7.57 -13.55 14.80
N GLN A 6 6.39 -14.13 15.08
CA GLN A 6 5.23 -14.04 14.18
C GLN A 6 4.73 -12.60 14.05
N GLN A 7 4.70 -11.84 15.14
CA GLN A 7 4.32 -10.43 15.12
C GLN A 7 5.30 -9.59 14.29
N ASN A 8 6.61 -9.81 14.46
CA ASN A 8 7.63 -9.11 13.68
C ASN A 8 7.54 -9.42 12.19
N ILE A 9 7.37 -10.69 11.81
CA ILE A 9 7.19 -11.10 10.42
C ILE A 9 5.95 -10.44 9.82
N GLN A 10 4.85 -10.40 10.59
CA GLN A 10 3.60 -9.79 10.16
C GLN A 10 3.74 -8.27 9.96
N GLU A 11 4.43 -7.56 10.85
CA GLU A 11 4.70 -6.13 10.69
C GLU A 11 5.56 -5.84 9.46
N ILE A 12 6.62 -6.62 9.23
CA ILE A 12 7.48 -6.51 8.05
C ILE A 12 6.65 -6.73 6.78
N ALA A 13 5.81 -7.77 6.76
CA ALA A 13 4.97 -8.08 5.61
C ALA A 13 4.00 -6.93 5.27
N PHE A 14 3.40 -6.29 6.28
CA PHE A 14 2.52 -5.14 6.05
C PHE A 14 3.26 -3.91 5.54
N LYS A 15 4.44 -3.59 6.10
CA LYS A 15 5.28 -2.48 5.61
C LYS A 15 5.65 -2.69 4.14
N LEU A 16 6.16 -3.86 3.79
CA LEU A 16 6.51 -4.21 2.41
C LEU A 16 5.30 -4.16 1.46
N SER A 17 4.11 -4.49 1.96
CA SER A 17 2.88 -4.41 1.15
C SER A 17 2.53 -2.95 0.83
N ILE A 18 2.59 -2.05 1.82
CA ILE A 18 2.37 -0.61 1.62
C ILE A 18 3.41 -0.04 0.66
N GLU A 19 4.70 -0.32 0.86
CA GLU A 19 5.78 0.18 0.00
C GLU A 19 5.59 -0.21 -1.48
N ARG A 20 5.08 -1.42 -1.74
CA ARG A 20 4.79 -1.90 -3.10
C ARG A 20 3.63 -1.14 -3.74
N GLU A 21 2.54 -0.92 -3.00
CA GLU A 21 1.40 -0.14 -3.49
C GLU A 21 1.79 1.32 -3.76
N GLU A 22 2.59 1.93 -2.89
CA GLU A 22 3.13 3.27 -3.10
C GLU A 22 4.04 3.36 -4.32
N LEU A 23 4.89 2.36 -4.53
CA LEU A 23 5.72 2.27 -5.74
C LEU A 23 4.87 2.16 -7.00
N LEU A 24 3.79 1.39 -6.95
CA LEU A 24 2.87 1.22 -8.08
C LEU A 24 2.17 2.53 -8.43
N ILE A 25 1.66 3.26 -7.43
CA ILE A 25 1.07 4.61 -7.60
C ILE A 25 2.11 5.57 -8.21
N LYS A 26 3.35 5.57 -7.73
CA LYS A 26 4.44 6.39 -8.31
C LYS A 26 4.70 6.04 -9.78
N LYS A 27 4.62 4.77 -10.16
CA LYS A 27 4.77 4.34 -11.55
C LYS A 27 3.61 4.81 -12.43
N TYR A 28 2.36 4.72 -11.97
CA TYR A 28 1.22 5.24 -12.69
C TYR A 28 1.35 6.73 -13.02
N ASN A 29 1.83 7.54 -12.06
CA ASN A 29 2.10 8.97 -12.29
C ASN A 29 3.10 9.24 -13.42
N ASN A 30 4.06 8.33 -13.65
CA ASN A 30 4.97 8.44 -14.78
C ASN A 30 4.29 8.01 -16.08
N TYR A 31 3.59 6.88 -16.05
CA TYR A 31 2.88 6.35 -17.21
C TYR A 31 1.78 7.28 -17.75
N TYR A 32 1.08 8.03 -16.88
CA TYR A 32 0.11 9.04 -17.33
C TYR A 32 0.71 10.14 -18.21
N LYS A 33 2.02 10.37 -18.12
CA LYS A 33 2.71 11.36 -18.97
C LYS A 33 3.03 10.83 -20.36
N GLU A 34 3.14 9.51 -20.49
CA GLU A 34 3.59 8.83 -21.71
C GLU A 34 2.42 8.24 -22.52
N ILE A 35 1.38 7.76 -21.83
CA ILE A 35 0.21 7.14 -22.44
C ILE A 35 -0.80 8.21 -22.84
N LYS A 36 -1.29 8.13 -24.07
CA LYS A 36 -2.33 9.03 -24.63
C LYS A 36 -3.68 8.33 -24.80
N ASP A 37 -3.71 7.01 -24.73
CA ASP A 37 -4.93 6.23 -24.86
C ASP A 37 -5.82 6.42 -23.61
N LYS A 38 -7.04 6.91 -23.83
CA LYS A 38 -7.97 7.24 -22.75
C LYS A 38 -8.42 6.01 -21.97
N ASN A 39 -8.65 4.87 -22.64
CA ASN A 39 -9.11 3.65 -21.99
C ASN A 39 -8.01 3.10 -21.06
N LEU A 40 -6.75 3.15 -21.51
CA LEU A 40 -5.61 2.76 -20.68
C LEU A 40 -5.44 3.70 -19.48
N ILE A 41 -5.58 5.01 -19.68
CA ILE A 41 -5.52 5.99 -18.59
C ILE A 41 -6.62 5.71 -17.56
N ASP A 42 -7.85 5.49 -17.99
CA ASP A 42 -8.97 5.28 -17.07
C ASP A 42 -8.83 3.94 -16.31
N MET A 43 -8.39 2.87 -16.98
CA MET A 43 -8.04 1.60 -16.32
C MET A 43 -6.95 1.78 -15.27
N MET A 44 -5.90 2.55 -15.58
CA MET A 44 -4.81 2.80 -14.63
C MET A 44 -5.26 3.64 -13.43
N LYS A 45 -6.18 4.58 -13.61
CA LYS A 45 -6.79 5.32 -12.49
C LYS A 45 -7.57 4.40 -11.57
N GLU A 46 -8.30 3.43 -12.11
CA GLU A 46 -8.97 2.40 -11.31
C GLU A 46 -7.94 1.61 -10.48
N PHE A 47 -6.85 1.15 -11.10
CA PHE A 47 -5.79 0.44 -10.39
C PHE A 47 -5.12 1.30 -9.32
N GLU A 48 -4.86 2.58 -9.59
CA GLU A 48 -4.32 3.52 -8.61
C GLU A 48 -5.28 3.68 -7.42
N ASN A 49 -6.58 3.82 -7.67
CA ASN A 49 -7.60 3.94 -6.63
C ASN A 49 -7.66 2.67 -5.78
N THR A 50 -7.67 1.49 -6.39
CA THR A 50 -7.62 0.21 -5.68
C THR A 50 -6.35 0.08 -4.84
N SER A 51 -5.19 0.50 -5.36
CA SER A 51 -3.92 0.51 -4.62
C SER A 51 -4.02 1.38 -3.36
N ARG A 52 -4.65 2.56 -3.47
CA ARG A 52 -4.90 3.46 -2.32
C ARG A 52 -5.84 2.83 -1.29
N GLU A 53 -6.83 2.07 -1.72
CA GLU A 53 -7.73 1.33 -0.83
C GLU A 53 -6.99 0.21 -0.08
N HIS A 54 -6.13 -0.54 -0.78
CA HIS A 54 -5.28 -1.56 -0.16
C HIS A 54 -4.40 -0.96 0.95
N ILE A 55 -3.75 0.18 0.69
CA ILE A 55 -2.94 0.88 1.69
C ILE A 55 -3.79 1.20 2.94
N LYS A 56 -4.99 1.75 2.77
CA LYS A 56 -5.90 2.06 3.89
C LYS A 56 -6.24 0.81 4.71
N ILE A 57 -6.56 -0.30 4.04
CA ILE A 57 -6.89 -1.57 4.69
C ILE A 57 -5.69 -2.11 5.48
N VAL A 58 -4.49 -2.06 4.90
CA VAL A 58 -3.27 -2.53 5.57
C VAL A 58 -2.90 -1.64 6.75
N MET A 59 -2.96 -0.32 6.61
CA MET A 59 -2.74 0.63 7.71
C MET A 59 -3.70 0.39 8.87
N TYR A 60 -5.00 0.22 8.58
CA TYR A 60 -6.00 -0.11 9.60
C TYR A 60 -5.68 -1.43 10.33
N LYS A 61 -5.17 -2.43 9.62
CA LYS A 61 -4.74 -3.70 10.23
C LYS A 61 -3.51 -3.52 11.13
N ILE A 62 -2.55 -2.69 10.72
CA ILE A 62 -1.37 -2.34 11.54
C ILE A 62 -1.81 -1.66 12.84
N GLU A 63 -2.69 -0.65 12.76
CA GLU A 63 -3.20 0.08 13.93
C GLU A 63 -3.91 -0.84 14.92
N LYS A 64 -4.70 -1.80 14.44
CA LYS A 64 -5.36 -2.80 15.29
C LYS A 64 -4.40 -3.75 16.00
N LEU A 65 -3.27 -4.06 15.37
CA LEU A 65 -2.27 -4.97 15.94
C LEU A 65 -1.33 -4.27 16.91
N ASN A 66 -1.13 -2.96 16.75
CA ASN A 66 -0.32 -2.15 17.64
C ASN A 66 -1.01 -0.80 17.96
N PRO A 67 -2.00 -0.79 18.88
CA PRO A 67 -2.71 0.43 19.27
C PRO A 67 -1.81 1.49 19.94
N GLN A 68 -0.56 1.16 20.27
CA GLN A 68 0.46 2.07 20.82
C GLN A 68 1.52 2.48 19.77
N GLY A 69 1.43 1.96 18.55
CA GLY A 69 2.43 2.07 17.49
C GLY A 69 2.45 3.43 16.81
N ARG A 70 2.94 4.46 17.52
CA ARG A 70 3.67 5.54 16.85
C ARG A 70 4.79 4.87 16.06
N LEU A 71 4.69 4.81 14.74
CA LEU A 71 5.87 4.79 13.90
C LEU A 71 6.60 6.10 14.24
N LYS A 72 7.54 6.05 15.20
CA LYS A 72 8.45 7.15 15.44
C LYS A 72 9.18 7.37 14.12
N GLN A 73 8.88 8.52 13.51
CA GLN A 73 9.66 9.15 12.46
C GLN A 73 11.12 9.27 12.89
#